data_AF-A0A956MJN1-F1
#
_entry.id   AF-A0A956MJN1-F1
#
_cell.length_a   1.000
_cell.length_b   1.000
_cell.length_c   1.000
_cell.angle_alpha   90.00
_cell.angle_beta   90.00
_cell.angle_gamma   90.00
#
_symmetry.space_group_name_H-M   'P 1'
#
loop_
_entity.id
_entity.type
_entity.pdbx_description
1 polymer ?
#
loop_
_entity_poly.entity_id
_entity_poly.type
_entity_poly.pdbx_seq_one_letter_code
_entity_poly.pdbx_strand_id
1 'polypeptide(L)'
;MNWLKKLIGGTDGPRGVDYYAEAMALLDAGSLHEALTSLRLALKDTPGDPLVLQQIAITYTRMGLLDEAAKTYRHVLQKHPDTPGAHYGLAFLLVRGGHLQAAAEHLRAFLAGAPSDPASAPHVTHARETLDALAAMEDEAGGAARESA
;
A
#
# COMPACT_ATOMS: atom_id res chain seq x y z
N MET A 1 -52.62 5.58 -11.84
CA MET A 1 -52.29 6.95 -11.37
C MET A 1 -51.19 6.89 -10.33
N ASN A 2 -50.07 7.56 -10.63
CA ASN A 2 -48.76 7.41 -9.98
C ASN A 2 -48.47 8.62 -9.07
N TRP A 3 -49.29 8.83 -8.03
CA TRP A 3 -49.20 10.05 -7.20
C TRP A 3 -48.79 9.81 -5.73
N LEU A 4 -48.68 8.56 -5.28
CA LEU A 4 -48.26 8.19 -3.91
C LEU A 4 -46.76 7.81 -3.78
N LYS A 5 -45.97 7.90 -4.86
CA LYS A 5 -44.54 7.54 -4.85
C LYS A 5 -43.59 8.69 -4.43
N LYS A 6 -44.08 9.82 -3.90
CA LYS A 6 -43.23 11.03 -3.75
C LYS A 6 -43.42 11.92 -2.50
N LEU A 7 -44.17 11.48 -1.49
CA LEU A 7 -44.34 12.18 -0.21
C LEU A 7 -44.55 11.07 0.82
N ILE A 8 -43.77 10.80 1.89
CA ILE A 8 -42.87 11.60 2.72
C ILE A 8 -42.00 10.57 3.46
N GLY A 9 -40.68 10.71 3.46
CA GLY A 9 -39.77 9.84 4.21
C GLY A 9 -38.55 9.49 3.37
N GLY A 10 -37.44 10.18 3.61
CA GLY A 10 -36.20 10.02 2.88
C GLY A 10 -35.78 8.55 2.77
N THR A 11 -35.31 8.16 1.59
CA THR A 11 -34.58 6.91 1.40
C THR A 11 -33.19 7.00 2.02
N ASP A 12 -33.12 7.34 3.31
CA ASP A 12 -32.01 6.93 4.14
C ASP A 12 -32.45 5.61 4.78
N GLY A 13 -32.57 4.56 3.95
CA GLY A 13 -32.36 3.21 4.47
C GLY A 13 -31.01 3.22 5.20
N PRO A 14 -30.80 2.40 6.25
CA PRO A 14 -29.55 2.45 7.02
C PRO A 14 -28.40 2.50 6.02
N ARG A 15 -27.63 3.59 6.01
CA ARG A 15 -26.44 3.69 5.17
C ARG A 15 -25.69 2.40 5.48
N GLY A 16 -25.52 1.53 4.47
CA GLY A 16 -24.72 0.34 4.64
C GLY A 16 -23.41 0.75 5.31
N VAL A 17 -22.94 -0.04 6.27
CA VAL A 17 -21.72 0.30 7.00
C VAL A 17 -20.64 0.58 5.95
N ASP A 18 -20.05 1.78 5.99
CA ASP A 18 -18.90 2.10 5.15
C ASP A 18 -17.70 1.36 5.76
N TYR A 19 -17.53 0.12 5.31
CA TYR A 19 -16.50 -0.77 5.82
C TYR A 19 -15.09 -0.24 5.56
N TYR A 20 -14.91 0.64 4.56
CA TYR A 20 -13.63 1.28 4.33
C TYR A 20 -13.37 2.35 5.40
N ALA A 21 -14.33 3.24 5.66
CA ALA A 21 -14.20 4.25 6.70
C ALA A 21 -14.03 3.62 8.09
N GLU A 22 -14.78 2.56 8.39
CA GLU A 22 -14.64 1.78 9.62
C GLU A 22 -13.23 1.18 9.74
N ALA A 23 -12.73 0.56 8.67
CA ALA A 23 -11.37 0.02 8.65
C ALA A 23 -10.31 1.10 8.93
N MET A 24 -10.43 2.28 8.34
CA MET A 24 -9.48 3.38 8.59
C MET A 24 -9.50 3.82 10.05
N ALA A 25 -10.67 3.95 10.66
CA ALA A 25 -10.79 4.27 12.08
C ALA A 25 -10.17 3.17 12.98
N LEU A 26 -10.35 1.90 12.63
CA LEU A 26 -9.74 0.77 13.34
C LEU A 26 -8.21 0.75 13.17
N LEU A 27 -7.69 1.11 11.99
CA LEU A 27 -6.25 1.24 11.74
C LEU A 27 -5.61 2.34 12.58
N ASP A 28 -6.31 3.47 12.73
CA ASP A 28 -5.88 4.59 13.58
C ASP A 28 -5.89 4.19 15.07
N ALA A 29 -6.88 3.40 15.47
CA ALA A 29 -6.95 2.82 16.82
C ALA A 29 -5.96 1.67 17.07
N GLY A 30 -5.29 1.15 16.03
CA GLY A 30 -4.37 0.02 16.12
C GLY A 30 -5.03 -1.36 16.19
N SER A 31 -6.34 -1.44 15.99
CA SER A 31 -7.13 -2.69 15.97
C SER A 31 -6.98 -3.40 14.62
N LEU A 32 -5.81 -3.98 14.37
CA LEU A 32 -5.41 -4.48 13.05
C LEU A 32 -6.27 -5.65 12.53
N HIS A 33 -6.74 -6.54 13.41
CA HIS A 33 -7.53 -7.72 13.00
C HIS A 33 -8.95 -7.33 12.58
N GLU A 34 -9.56 -6.41 13.34
CA GLU A 34 -10.85 -5.83 13.05
C GLU A 34 -10.76 -4.99 11.78
N ALA A 35 -9.73 -4.16 11.64
CA ALA A 35 -9.48 -3.39 10.43
C ALA A 35 -9.38 -4.30 9.19
N LEU A 36 -8.62 -5.40 9.28
CA LEU A 36 -8.52 -6.37 8.18
C LEU A 36 -9.87 -7.00 7.85
N THR A 37 -10.72 -7.22 8.86
CA THR A 37 -12.07 -7.76 8.66
C THR A 37 -12.94 -6.75 7.90
N SER A 38 -12.96 -5.48 8.33
CA SER A 38 -13.71 -4.43 7.63
C SER A 38 -13.15 -4.19 6.22
N LEU A 39 -11.83 -4.18 6.01
CA LEU A 39 -11.25 -4.09 4.65
C LEU A 39 -11.67 -5.23 3.74
N ARG A 40 -11.77 -6.47 4.25
CA ARG A 40 -12.26 -7.61 3.48
C ARG A 40 -13.73 -7.48 3.13
N LEU A 41 -14.54 -6.84 3.98
CA LEU A 41 -15.93 -6.52 3.67
C LEU A 41 -16.03 -5.41 2.63
N ALA A 42 -15.24 -4.35 2.76
CA ALA A 42 -15.14 -3.29 1.75
C ALA A 42 -14.76 -3.85 0.37
N LEU A 43 -13.80 -4.78 0.32
CA LEU A 43 -13.38 -5.42 -0.92
C LEU A 43 -14.47 -6.30 -1.56
N LYS A 44 -15.45 -6.80 -0.80
CA LYS A 44 -16.60 -7.50 -1.38
C LYS A 44 -17.50 -6.55 -2.15
N ASP A 45 -17.62 -5.31 -1.70
CA ASP A 45 -18.42 -4.27 -2.35
C ASP A 45 -17.68 -3.69 -3.56
N THR A 46 -16.35 -3.60 -3.51
CA THR A 46 -15.49 -3.18 -4.63
C THR A 46 -14.41 -4.21 -4.99
N PRO A 47 -14.79 -5.35 -5.64
CA PRO A 47 -13.84 -6.41 -5.95
C PRO A 47 -12.66 -5.92 -6.79
N GLY A 48 -11.45 -6.07 -6.26
CA GLY A 48 -10.21 -5.71 -6.96
C GLY A 48 -9.82 -4.24 -6.86
N ASP A 49 -10.48 -3.44 -6.01
CA ASP A 49 -10.10 -2.05 -5.79
C ASP A 49 -8.64 -1.97 -5.27
N PRO A 50 -7.72 -1.35 -6.03
CA PRO A 50 -6.31 -1.28 -5.65
C PRO A 50 -6.09 -0.50 -4.35
N LEU A 51 -6.95 0.45 -4.02
CA LEU A 51 -6.84 1.26 -2.81
C LEU A 51 -7.21 0.42 -1.58
N VAL A 52 -8.27 -0.38 -1.65
CA VAL A 52 -8.64 -1.32 -0.56
C VAL A 52 -7.59 -2.42 -0.41
N LEU A 53 -7.13 -3.01 -1.52
CA LEU A 53 -6.07 -4.03 -1.52
C LEU A 53 -4.75 -3.50 -0.94
N GLN A 54 -4.40 -2.24 -1.24
CA GLN A 54 -3.24 -1.59 -0.65
C GLN A 54 -3.38 -1.47 0.88
N GLN A 55 -4.55 -1.05 1.39
CA GLN A 55 -4.77 -0.99 2.84
C GLN A 55 -4.70 -2.38 3.48
N ILE A 56 -5.15 -3.44 2.81
CA ILE A 56 -4.99 -4.82 3.28
C ILE A 56 -3.51 -5.18 3.39
N ALA A 57 -2.70 -4.86 2.38
CA ALA A 57 -1.26 -5.11 2.38
C ALA A 57 -0.52 -4.32 3.48
N ILE A 58 -0.90 -3.06 3.70
CA ILE A 58 -0.39 -2.23 4.81
C ILE A 58 -0.75 -2.87 6.15
N THR A 59 -1.99 -3.32 6.31
CA THR A 59 -2.46 -4.00 7.52
C THR A 59 -1.67 -5.27 7.79
N TYR A 60 -1.47 -6.12 6.78
CA TYR A 60 -0.60 -7.30 6.89
C TYR A 60 0.83 -6.95 7.29
N THR A 61 1.38 -5.87 6.72
CA THR A 61 2.72 -5.38 7.08
C THR A 61 2.80 -5.01 8.56
N ARG A 62 1.81 -4.26 9.07
CA ARG A 62 1.72 -3.87 10.50
C ARG A 62 1.54 -5.06 11.43
N MET A 63 0.88 -6.12 10.96
CA MET A 63 0.71 -7.38 11.70
C MET A 63 1.96 -8.28 11.65
N GLY A 64 2.99 -7.94 10.88
CA GLY A 64 4.17 -8.78 10.68
C GLY A 64 3.96 -9.94 9.70
N LEU A 65 2.83 -9.99 9.01
CA LEU A 65 2.49 -11.01 8.01
C LEU A 65 3.10 -10.64 6.65
N LEU A 66 4.44 -10.60 6.59
CA LEU A 66 5.18 -10.00 5.49
C LEU A 66 4.97 -10.71 4.15
N ASP A 67 4.84 -12.04 4.15
CA ASP A 67 4.60 -12.81 2.92
C ASP A 67 3.23 -12.49 2.30
N GLU A 68 2.20 -12.36 3.13
CA GLU A 68 0.85 -12.01 2.67
C GLU A 68 0.79 -10.55 2.20
N ALA A 69 1.50 -9.64 2.88
CA ALA A 69 1.67 -8.27 2.41
C ALA A 69 2.33 -8.23 1.03
N ALA A 70 3.46 -8.93 0.85
CA ALA A 70 4.19 -8.96 -0.42
C ALA A 70 3.38 -9.60 -1.56
N LYS A 71 2.62 -10.67 -1.28
CA LYS A 71 1.68 -11.25 -2.27
C LYS A 71 0.60 -10.25 -2.67
N THR A 72 0.05 -9.53 -1.70
CA THR A 72 -1.03 -8.55 -1.95
C THR A 72 -0.52 -7.35 -2.74
N TYR A 73 0.64 -6.78 -2.40
CA TYR A 73 1.25 -5.70 -3.18
C TYR A 73 1.55 -6.13 -4.62
N ARG A 74 2.11 -7.33 -4.82
CA ARG A 74 2.34 -7.87 -6.17
C ARG A 74 1.04 -8.06 -6.94
N HIS A 75 -0.04 -8.48 -6.27
CA HIS A 75 -1.35 -8.60 -6.92
C HIS A 75 -1.88 -7.24 -7.40
N VAL A 76 -1.74 -6.19 -6.58
CA VAL A 76 -2.08 -4.82 -6.98
C VAL A 76 -1.26 -4.42 -8.21
N LEU A 77 0.06 -4.60 -8.18
CA LEU A 77 0.95 -4.22 -9.27
C LEU A 77 0.74 -5.02 -10.56
N GLN A 78 0.25 -6.26 -10.48
CA GLN A 78 -0.13 -7.05 -11.66
C GLN A 78 -1.31 -6.44 -12.43
N LYS A 79 -2.19 -5.70 -11.75
CA LYS A 79 -3.39 -5.10 -12.34
C LYS A 79 -3.24 -3.60 -12.59
N HIS A 80 -2.51 -2.94 -11.69
CA HIS A 80 -2.30 -1.51 -11.65
C HIS A 80 -0.80 -1.25 -11.44
N PRO A 81 0.02 -1.43 -12.50
CA PRO A 81 1.47 -1.32 -12.40
C PRO A 81 1.92 0.07 -11.93
N ASP A 82 1.17 1.12 -12.25
CA ASP A 82 1.53 2.50 -11.91
C ASP A 82 1.05 2.92 -10.51
N THR A 83 0.86 1.98 -9.57
CA THR A 83 0.37 2.27 -8.20
C THR A 83 1.55 2.59 -7.27
N PRO A 84 1.85 3.86 -6.96
CA PRO A 84 3.09 4.22 -6.27
C PRO A 84 3.16 3.64 -4.86
N GLY A 85 2.05 3.69 -4.12
CA GLY A 85 2.00 3.14 -2.75
C GLY A 85 2.26 1.62 -2.69
N ALA A 86 1.87 0.87 -3.73
CA ALA A 86 2.16 -0.57 -3.79
C ALA A 86 3.65 -0.84 -4.08
N HIS A 87 4.27 -0.03 -4.93
CA HIS A 87 5.72 -0.05 -5.15
C HIS A 87 6.50 0.27 -3.87
N TYR A 88 6.11 1.32 -3.15
CA TYR A 88 6.75 1.69 -1.89
C TYR A 88 6.63 0.59 -0.82
N GLY A 89 5.41 0.07 -0.63
CA GLY A 89 5.17 -1.01 0.32
C GLY A 89 5.96 -2.28 0.01
N LEU A 90 6.05 -2.67 -1.27
CA LEU A 90 6.84 -3.83 -1.68
C LEU A 90 8.35 -3.58 -1.52
N ALA A 91 8.84 -2.40 -1.88
CA ALA A 91 10.24 -2.03 -1.68
C ALA A 91 10.65 -2.13 -0.20
N PHE A 92 9.83 -1.61 0.71
CA PHE A 92 10.08 -1.70 2.15
C PHE A 92 10.25 -3.15 2.62
N LEU A 93 9.39 -4.07 2.15
CA LEU A 93 9.49 -5.50 2.47
C LEU A 93 10.75 -6.14 1.87
N LEU A 94 11.12 -5.75 0.65
CA LEU A 94 12.31 -6.27 -0.02
C LEU A 94 13.61 -5.81 0.64
N VAL A 95 13.70 -4.56 1.09
CA VAL A 95 14.83 -4.07 1.90
C VAL A 95 14.98 -4.93 3.16
N ARG A 96 13.87 -5.16 3.88
CA ARG A 96 13.88 -6.00 5.09
C ARG A 96 14.25 -7.46 4.81
N GLY A 97 13.93 -7.97 3.62
CA GLY A 97 14.31 -9.30 3.15
C GLY A 97 15.72 -9.40 2.56
N GLY A 98 16.47 -8.30 2.48
CA GLY A 98 17.81 -8.27 1.87
C GLY A 98 17.80 -8.34 0.33
N HIS A 99 16.64 -8.20 -0.31
CA HIS A 99 16.50 -8.19 -1.76
C HIS A 99 16.72 -6.78 -2.33
N LEU A 100 17.92 -6.25 -2.11
CA LEU A 100 18.24 -4.83 -2.30
C LEU A 100 18.06 -4.34 -3.74
N GLN A 101 18.46 -5.14 -4.73
CA GLN A 101 18.32 -4.80 -6.15
C GLN A 101 16.84 -4.60 -6.56
N ALA A 102 16.00 -5.57 -6.22
CA ALA A 102 14.57 -5.50 -6.49
C ALA A 102 13.89 -4.36 -5.69
N ALA A 103 14.37 -4.08 -4.48
CA ALA A 103 13.90 -2.93 -3.72
C ALA A 103 14.19 -1.62 -4.45
N ALA A 104 15.41 -1.44 -4.96
CA ALA A 104 15.81 -0.24 -5.69
C ALA A 104 14.94 0.00 -6.95
N GLU A 105 14.62 -1.06 -7.70
CA GLU A 105 13.69 -0.96 -8.85
C GLU A 105 12.33 -0.41 -8.44
N HIS A 106 11.76 -0.93 -7.36
CA HIS A 106 10.46 -0.47 -6.87
C HIS A 106 10.49 0.93 -6.24
N LEU A 107 11.58 1.33 -5.56
CA LEU A 107 11.72 2.71 -5.08
C LEU A 107 11.80 3.70 -6.23
N ARG A 108 12.50 3.38 -7.33
CA ARG A 108 12.53 4.21 -8.53
C ARG A 108 11.13 4.34 -9.15
N ALA A 109 10.38 3.24 -9.24
CA ALA A 109 9.00 3.26 -9.73
C ALA A 109 8.07 4.10 -8.85
N PHE A 110 8.19 3.99 -7.52
CA PHE A 110 7.47 4.85 -6.58
C PHE A 110 7.79 6.33 -6.80
N LEU A 111 9.08 6.69 -6.95
CA LEU A 111 9.49 8.08 -7.16
C LEU A 111 9.06 8.64 -8.52
N ALA A 112 8.99 7.81 -9.56
CA ALA A 112 8.51 8.21 -10.88
C ALA A 112 7.01 8.59 -10.87
N GLY A 113 6.22 7.91 -10.03
CA GLY A 113 4.80 8.19 -9.83
C GLY A 113 4.49 8.94 -8.54
N ALA A 114 5.49 9.56 -7.89
CA ALA A 114 5.35 10.08 -6.54
C ALA A 114 4.15 11.05 -6.41
N PRO A 115 3.25 10.84 -5.43
CA PRO A 115 2.16 11.77 -5.18
C PRO A 115 2.72 13.15 -4.81
N SER A 116 2.12 14.21 -5.34
CA SER A 116 2.54 15.59 -5.11
C SER A 116 1.97 16.20 -3.82
N ASP A 117 1.29 15.41 -2.99
CA ASP A 117 0.64 15.90 -1.78
C ASP A 117 1.61 15.93 -0.57
N PRO A 118 1.39 16.83 0.41
CA PRO A 118 2.27 16.95 1.57
C PRO A 118 2.36 15.69 2.46
N ALA A 119 1.31 14.86 2.51
CA ALA A 119 1.30 13.66 3.36
C ALA A 119 2.23 12.57 2.79
N SER A 120 2.52 12.62 1.50
CA SER A 120 3.46 11.72 0.84
C SER A 120 4.94 12.13 0.99
N ALA A 121 5.23 13.35 1.44
CA ALA A 121 6.59 13.86 1.55
C ALA A 121 7.55 12.99 2.39
N PRO A 122 7.14 12.45 3.57
CA PRO A 122 8.01 11.56 4.35
C PRO A 122 8.39 10.28 3.58
N HIS A 123 7.45 9.70 2.83
CA HIS A 123 7.69 8.51 2.02
C HIS A 123 8.64 8.81 0.86
N VAL A 124 8.50 9.97 0.21
CA VAL A 124 9.39 10.43 -0.86
C VAL A 124 10.82 10.63 -0.34
N THR A 125 10.98 11.29 0.81
CA THR A 125 12.29 11.47 1.44
C THR A 125 12.92 10.12 1.77
N HIS A 126 12.19 9.25 2.45
CA HIS A 126 12.68 7.92 2.82
C HIS A 126 13.10 7.09 1.60
N ALA A 127 12.31 7.12 0.52
CA ALA A 127 12.63 6.39 -0.70
C ALA A 127 13.92 6.88 -1.37
N ARG A 128 14.16 8.20 -1.37
CA ARG A 128 15.40 8.80 -1.91
C ARG A 128 16.61 8.41 -1.07
N GLU A 129 16.54 8.60 0.24
CA GLU A 129 17.62 8.25 1.16
C GLU A 129 17.97 6.76 1.10
N THR A 130 16.94 5.91 1.01
CA THR A 130 17.15 4.47 0.87
C THR A 130 17.83 4.14 -0.46
N LEU A 131 17.40 4.74 -1.58
CA LEU A 131 18.06 4.52 -2.87
C LEU A 131 19.53 4.96 -2.86
N ASP A 132 19.83 6.11 -2.28
CA ASP A 132 21.19 6.61 -2.17
C ASP A 132 22.07 5.68 -1.32
N ALA A 133 21.53 5.17 -0.21
CA ALA A 133 22.21 4.19 0.63
C ALA A 133 22.47 2.87 -0.12
N LEU A 134 21.50 2.36 -0.89
CA LEU A 134 21.67 1.14 -1.68
C LEU A 134 22.74 1.31 -2.76
N ALA A 135 22.79 2.47 -3.42
CA ALA A 135 23.81 2.77 -4.42
C ALA A 135 25.22 2.82 -3.80
N ALA A 136 25.38 3.45 -2.64
CA ALA A 136 26.66 3.49 -1.93
C ALA A 136 27.16 2.09 -1.55
N MET A 137 26.26 1.20 -1.10
CA MET A 137 26.60 -0.20 -0.79
C MET A 137 27.06 -0.98 -2.03
N GLU A 138 26.47 -0.72 -3.20
CA GLU A 138 26.88 -1.34 -4.46
C GLU A 138 28.28 -0.87 -4.90
N ASP A 139 28.56 0.42 -4.78
CA ASP A 139 29.86 1.00 -5.12
C ASP A 139 30.98 0.46 -4.23
N GLU A 140 30.74 0.34 -2.92
CA GLU A 140 31.67 -0.25 -1.96
C GLU A 140 31.97 -1.72 -2.28
N ALA A 141 30.93 -2.51 -2.57
CA ALA A 141 31.08 -3.92 -2.94
C ALA A 141 31.85 -4.09 -4.26
N GLY A 142 31.58 -3.23 -5.25
CA GLY A 142 32.28 -3.21 -6.53
C GLY A 142 33.74 -2.78 -6.43
N GLY A 143 34.06 -1.82 -5.54
CA GLY A 143 35.42 -1.39 -5.24
C GLY A 143 36.25 -2.50 -4.61
N ALA A 144 35.73 -3.16 -3.58
CA ALA A 144 36.40 -4.27 -2.91
C ALA A 144 36.69 -5.45 -3.85
N ALA A 145 35.78 -5.74 -4.78
CA ALA A 145 35.98 -6.79 -5.79
C ALA A 145 37.05 -6.45 -6.84
N ARG A 146 37.28 -5.17 -7.12
CA ARG A 146 38.31 -4.70 -8.06
C ARG A 146 39.70 -4.63 -7.45
N GLU A 147 39.81 -4.36 -6.15
CA GLU A 147 41.10 -4.32 -5.43
C GLU A 147 41.64 -5.72 -5.10
N SER A 148 40.81 -6.76 -5.18
CA SER A 148 41.16 -8.15 -4.86
C SER A 148 41.43 -9.05 -6.08
N ALA A 149 41.35 -8.50 -7.31
CA ALA A 149 41.58 -9.19 -8.58
C ALA A 149 42.89 -8.74 -9.24
#